data_AF-A0A2R6AKK1-F1
#
_entry.id   AF-A0A2R6AKK1-F1
#
_cell.length_a   1.000
_cell.length_b   1.000
_cell.length_c   1.000
_cell.angle_alpha   90.00
_cell.angle_beta   90.00
_cell.angle_gamma   90.00
#
_symmetry.space_group_name_H-M   'P 1'
#
loop_
_entity.id
_entity.type
_entity.pdbx_description
1 polymer ?
#
loop_
_entity_poly.entity_id
_entity_poly.type
_entity_poly.pdbx_seq_one_letter_code
_entity_poly.pdbx_strand_id
1 'polypeptide(L)' 'MFLVDTLSNIEAALINFFVLLYISLTYHNVFYLGLNIAVPVGVQQLTYVVSNWIDRSNKKM' A
#
# COMPACT_ATOMS: atom_id res chain seq x y z
N MET A 1 20.31 2.78 -2.63
CA MET A 1 19.49 3.66 -1.77
C MET A 1 18.02 3.56 -2.15
N PHE A 2 17.60 4.05 -3.33
CA PHE A 2 16.18 4.04 -3.77
C PHE A 2 15.37 2.75 -3.55
N LEU A 3 15.92 1.55 -3.82
CA LEU A 3 15.17 0.29 -3.68
C LEU A 3 14.80 0.02 -2.20
N VAL A 4 15.71 0.32 -1.28
CA VAL A 4 15.50 0.15 0.17
C VAL A 4 14.43 1.13 0.63
N ASP A 5 14.52 2.40 0.19
CA ASP A 5 13.52 3.43 0.52
C ASP A 5 12.13 3.07 -0.01
N THR A 6 12.06 2.45 -1.19
CA THR A 6 10.79 1.99 -1.78
C THR A 6 10.22 0.81 -0.99
N LEU A 7 11.05 -0.15 -0.61
CA LEU A 7 10.63 -1.32 0.18
C LEU A 7 10.17 -0.93 1.60
N SER A 8 10.88 -0.01 2.26
CA SER A 8 10.47 0.52 3.57
C SER A 8 9.15 1.29 3.51
N ASN A 9 8.89 2.03 2.42
CA ASN A 9 7.59 2.69 2.22
C ASN A 9 6.46 1.68 1.99
N ILE A 10 6.71 0.59 1.25
CA ILE A 10 5.73 -0.50 1.06
C ILE A 10 5.45 -1.20 2.39
N GLU A 11 6.49 -1.47 3.18
CA GLU A 11 6.36 -2.07 4.51
C GLU A 11 5.47 -1.20 5.43
N ALA A 12 5.75 0.10 5.50
CA ALA A 12 4.95 1.04 6.29
C ALA A 12 3.49 1.11 5.82
N ALA A 13 3.24 1.06 4.51
CA ALA A 13 1.90 1.06 3.95
C ALA A 13 1.13 -0.23 4.24
N LEU A 14 1.79 -1.38 4.18
CA LEU A 14 1.22 -2.68 4.55
C LEU A 14 0.88 -2.72 6.04
N ILE A 15 1.77 -2.23 6.91
CA ILE A 15 1.51 -2.14 8.34
C ILE A 15 0.28 -1.26 8.60
N ASN A 16 0.21 -0.07 7.99
CA ASN A 16 -0.95 0.81 8.13
C ASN A 16 -2.25 0.16 7.61
N PHE A 17 -2.19 -0.60 6.51
CA PHE A 17 -3.33 -1.35 6.00
C PHE A 17 -3.82 -2.39 7.02
N PHE A 18 -2.94 -3.20 7.59
CA PHE A 18 -3.32 -4.22 8.57
C PHE A 18 -3.85 -3.62 9.88
N VAL A 19 -3.28 -2.50 10.34
CA VAL A 19 -3.78 -1.78 11.52
C VAL A 19 -5.20 -1.25 11.28
N LEU A 20 -5.44 -0.62 10.14
CA LEU A 20 -6.78 -0.14 9.75
C LEU A 20 -7.77 -1.30 9.65
N LEU A 21 -7.38 -2.40 9.01
CA LEU A 21 -8.22 -3.59 8.89
C LEU A 21 -8.56 -4.20 10.26
N TYR A 22 -7.60 -4.28 11.17
CA TYR A 22 -7.80 -4.79 12.53
C TYR A 22 -8.77 -3.92 13.35
N ILE A 23 -8.58 -2.60 13.32
CA ILE A 23 -9.50 -1.65 13.99
C ILE A 23 -10.91 -1.81 13.40
N SER A 24 -11.00 -1.90 12.07
CA SER A 24 -12.26 -2.11 11.37
C SER A 24 -12.95 -3.42 11.69
N LEU A 25 -12.22 -4.53 11.86
CA LEU A 25 -12.79 -5.81 12.29
C LEU A 25 -13.32 -5.75 13.73
N THR A 26 -12.62 -5.00 14.58
CA THR A 26 -12.97 -4.83 16.00
C THR A 26 -14.24 -3.99 16.18
N TYR A 27 -14.45 -2.99 15.31
CA TYR A 27 -15.66 -2.16 15.30
C TYR A 27 -16.49 -2.47 14.06
N HIS A 28 -17.43 -3.44 14.15
CA HIS A 28 -18.27 -3.89 13.03
C HIS A 28 -18.95 -2.75 12.23
N ASN A 29 -19.36 -1.65 12.89
CA ASN A 29 -19.95 -0.49 12.22
C ASN A 29 -18.95 0.34 11.39
N VAL A 30 -17.65 0.18 11.63
CA VAL A 30 -16.55 0.90 10.96
C VAL A 30 -15.79 -0.04 10.01
N PHE A 31 -16.22 -1.31 9.91
CA PHE A 31 -15.60 -2.31 9.05
C PHE A 31 -15.63 -1.89 7.58
N TYR A 32 -16.81 -1.53 7.08
CA TYR A 32 -16.98 -1.02 5.72
C TYR A 32 -16.21 0.28 5.49
N LEU A 33 -16.08 1.15 6.49
CA LEU A 33 -15.36 2.42 6.36
C LEU A 33 -13.85 2.16 6.18
N GLY A 34 -13.24 1.31 7.01
CA GLY A 34 -11.81 1.03 6.88
C GLY A 34 -11.48 0.17 5.67
N LEU A 35 -12.36 -0.73 5.21
CA LEU A 35 -12.18 -1.36 3.90
C LEU A 35 -12.21 -0.35 2.76
N ASN A 36 -13.14 0.61 2.79
CA ASN A 36 -13.24 1.66 1.78
C ASN A 36 -12.05 2.63 1.77
N ILE A 37 -11.30 2.76 2.86
CA ILE A 37 -10.10 3.61 2.93
C ILE A 37 -8.83 2.80 2.65
N ALA A 38 -8.69 1.64 3.29
CA ALA A 38 -7.47 0.85 3.26
C ALA A 38 -7.24 0.19 1.90
N VAL A 39 -8.29 -0.31 1.24
CA VAL A 39 -8.15 -0.99 -0.07
C VAL A 39 -7.68 -0.01 -1.16
N PRO A 40 -8.29 1.19 -1.36
CA PRO A 40 -7.79 2.15 -2.34
C PRO A 40 -6.36 2.61 -2.08
N VAL A 41 -6.00 2.85 -0.80
CA VAL A 41 -4.64 3.24 -0.41
C VAL A 41 -3.62 2.15 -0.75
N GLY A 42 -3.93 0.89 -0.43
CA GLY A 42 -3.08 -0.26 -0.76
C GLY A 42 -2.91 -0.45 -2.27
N VAL A 43 -4.00 -0.33 -3.04
CA VAL A 43 -3.94 -0.43 -4.52
C VAL A 43 -3.11 0.70 -5.11
N GLN A 44 -3.30 1.95 -4.67
CA GLN A 44 -2.53 3.10 -5.16
C GLN A 44 -1.02 2.94 -4.92
N GLN A 45 -0.65 2.44 -3.74
CA GLN A 45 0.75 2.16 -3.38
C GLN A 45 1.35 1.09 -4.29
N LEU A 46 0.63 -0.01 -4.52
CA LEU A 46 1.07 -1.08 -5.43
C LEU A 46 1.21 -0.57 -6.86
N THR A 47 0.25 0.21 -7.35
CA THR A 47 0.32 0.81 -8.70
C THR A 47 1.54 1.71 -8.85
N TYR A 48 1.85 2.53 -7.84
CA TYR A 48 3.05 3.39 -7.85
C TYR A 48 4.34 2.58 -7.93
N VAL A 49 4.45 1.51 -7.16
CA VAL A 49 5.64 0.63 -7.15
C VAL A 49 5.81 -0.08 -8.49
N VAL A 50 4.72 -0.62 -9.05
CA VAL A 50 4.73 -1.30 -10.35
C VAL A 50 5.08 -0.32 -11.46
N SER A 51 4.48 0.89 -11.47
CA SER A 51 4.79 1.92 -12.46
C SER A 51 6.27 2.30 -12.42
N ASN A 52 6.81 2.56 -11.24
CA ASN A 52 8.23 2.89 -11.07
C ASN A 52 9.16 1.75 -11.48
N TRP A 53 8.74 0.49 -11.28
CA TRP A 53 9.50 -0.67 -11.71
C TRP A 53 9.53 -0.79 -13.23
N ILE A 54 8.37 -0.62 -13.90
CA ILE A 54 8.26 -0.64 -15.37
C ILE A 54 9.10 0.49 -15.99
N ASP A 55 8.99 1.72 -15.49
CA ASP A 55 9.76 2.86 -15.99
C ASP A 55 11.27 2.63 -15.90
N ARG A 56 11.73 1.96 -14.84
CA ARG A 56 13.14 1.58 -14.67
C ARG A 56 13.56 0.44 -15.58
N SER A 57 12.66 -0.51 -15.84
CA SER A 57 12.92 -1.59 -16.78
C SER A 57 13.08 -1.05 -18.19
N ASN A 58 12.19 -0.14 -18.62
CA ASN A 58 12.27 0.49 -19.94
C ASN A 58 13.47 1.42 -20.11
N LYS A 59 13.94 2.09 -19.05
CA LYS A 59 15.16 2.93 -19.10
C LYS A 59 16.46 2.14 -19.11
N LYS A 60 16.42 0.81 -18.89
CA LYS A 60 17.59 -0.08 -18.96
C LYS A 60 17.71 -0.82 -20.29
N MET A 61 16.72 -0.70 -21.18
CA MET A 61 16.82 -1.03 -22.60
C MET A 61 17.32 0.18 -23.39
#